data_AF-A0A7S0CP50-F1
#
_entry.id   AF-A0A7S0CP50-F1
#
_cell.length_a   1.000
_cell.length_b   1.000
_cell.length_c   1.000
_cell.angle_alpha   90.00
_cell.angle_beta   90.00
_cell.angle_gamma   90.00
#
_symmetry.space_group_name_H-M   'P 1'
#
loop_
_entity.id
_entity.type
_entity.pdbx_description
1 polymer ?
#
loop_
_entity_poly.entity_id
_entity_poly.type
_entity_poly.pdbx_seq_one_letter_code
_entity_poly.pdbx_strand_id
1 'polypeptide(L)'
;GLEYNPVKHSIDFANITFHGLVAATVLIDGILVCSVPVRAKHFLILTVYSVVYVLFNILYEFVGNGDGDWAGEDPNDPREDSLYISLSWSEDLTGAVSLTALQLLVINPLFFFIIWSLSLLRRPTFVPSSVSGKV
;
A
#
# COMPACT_ATOMS: atom_id res chain seq x y z
N GLY A 1 0.32 14.17 9.49
CA GLY A 1 -0.35 14.15 8.19
C GLY A 1 0.69 13.98 7.11
N LEU A 2 0.28 13.61 5.89
CA LEU A 2 1.10 13.73 4.69
C LEU A 2 1.30 15.22 4.39
N GLU A 3 2.05 15.93 5.23
CA GLU A 3 2.37 17.33 4.97
C GLU A 3 3.51 17.34 3.96
N TYR A 4 3.15 17.53 2.69
CA TYR A 4 4.07 18.17 1.78
C TYR A 4 4.45 19.51 2.41
N ASN A 5 5.74 19.77 2.61
CA ASN A 5 6.17 21.08 3.08
C ASN A 5 6.34 21.98 1.85
N PRO A 6 5.40 22.90 1.55
CA PRO A 6 5.48 23.74 0.35
C PRO A 6 6.68 24.70 0.38
N VAL A 7 7.20 25.02 1.58
CA VAL A 7 8.38 25.88 1.75
C VAL A 7 9.68 25.15 1.42
N LYS A 8 9.74 23.83 1.66
CA LYS A 8 10.95 23.01 1.44
C LYS A 8 10.92 22.16 0.17
N HIS A 9 9.78 22.12 -0.53
CA HIS A 9 9.54 21.22 -1.67
C HIS A 9 9.99 19.77 -1.39
N SER A 10 9.85 19.30 -0.14
CA SER A 10 10.41 18.04 0.31
C SER A 10 9.34 17.15 0.92
N ILE A 11 9.37 15.87 0.56
CA ILE A 11 8.57 14.84 1.21
C ILE A 11 9.11 14.63 2.63
N ASP A 12 8.25 14.69 3.64
CA ASP A 12 8.66 14.46 5.02
C ASP A 12 9.10 12.99 5.21
N PHE A 13 10.41 12.80 5.34
CA PHE A 13 11.05 11.50 5.55
C PHE A 13 10.48 10.75 6.76
N ALA A 14 9.93 11.47 7.74
CA ALA A 14 9.31 10.89 8.92
C ALA A 14 8.12 9.97 8.53
N ASN A 15 7.31 10.34 7.55
CA ASN A 15 6.15 9.56 7.13
C ASN A 15 6.53 8.32 6.32
N ILE A 16 7.49 8.45 5.40
CA ILE A 16 8.04 7.29 4.66
C ILE A 16 8.61 6.28 5.67
N THR A 17 9.32 6.79 6.67
CA THR A 17 9.89 5.97 7.75
C THR A 17 8.78 5.29 8.55
N PHE A 18 7.71 6.01 8.91
CA PHE A 18 6.59 5.44 9.67
C PHE A 18 5.85 4.34 8.90
N HIS A 19 5.48 4.59 7.64
CA HIS A 19 4.83 3.58 6.80
C HIS A 19 5.75 2.37 6.56
N GLY A 20 7.04 2.60 6.35
CA GLY A 20 8.03 1.55 6.22
C GLY A 20 8.17 0.70 7.49
N LEU A 21 8.17 1.32 8.67
CA LEU A 21 8.21 0.62 9.96
C LEU A 21 6.94 -0.20 10.22
N VAL A 22 5.76 0.36 9.92
CA VAL A 22 4.49 -0.38 10.04
C VAL A 22 4.46 -1.57 9.08
N ALA A 23 4.87 -1.37 7.82
CA ALA A 23 4.97 -2.47 6.86
C ALA A 23 5.96 -3.55 7.34
N ALA A 24 7.14 -3.16 7.82
CA ALA A 24 8.14 -4.09 8.33
C ALA A 24 7.66 -4.88 9.55
N THR A 25 7.01 -4.22 10.51
CA THR A 25 6.47 -4.88 11.71
C THR A 25 5.36 -5.88 11.37
N VAL A 26 4.42 -5.51 10.49
CA VAL A 26 3.38 -6.44 10.01
C VAL A 26 3.98 -7.62 9.25
N LEU A 27 5.02 -7.38 8.44
CA LEU A 27 5.72 -8.46 7.72
C LEU A 27 6.45 -9.41 8.67
N ILE A 28 7.15 -8.88 9.66
CA ILE A 28 7.84 -9.66 10.69
C ILE A 28 6.83 -10.50 11.47
N ASP A 29 5.76 -9.89 11.95
CA ASP A 29 4.73 -10.60 12.71
C ASP A 29 4.05 -11.68 11.86
N GLY A 30 3.58 -11.31 10.66
CA GLY A 30 2.89 -12.24 9.76
C GLY A 30 3.76 -13.41 9.32
N ILE A 31 5.00 -13.18 8.90
CA ILE A 31 5.87 -14.22 8.31
C ILE A 31 6.70 -14.95 9.36
N LEU A 32 7.30 -14.23 10.32
CA LEU A 32 8.28 -14.81 11.26
C LEU A 32 7.64 -15.29 12.55
N VAL A 33 6.65 -14.57 13.09
CA VAL A 33 6.00 -14.91 14.36
C VAL A 33 4.81 -15.85 14.12
N CYS A 34 3.84 -15.39 13.34
CA CYS A 34 2.59 -16.11 13.08
C CYS A 34 2.71 -17.17 11.96
N SER A 35 3.77 -17.12 11.14
CA SER A 35 4.00 -18.05 10.02
C SER A 35 2.80 -18.17 9.05
N VAL A 36 2.13 -17.05 8.79
CA VAL A 36 0.94 -16.99 7.94
C VAL A 36 1.30 -17.39 6.51
N PRO A 37 0.69 -18.44 5.93
CA PRO A 37 1.02 -18.88 4.59
C PRO A 37 0.45 -17.93 3.54
N VAL A 38 1.34 -17.28 2.80
CA VAL A 38 0.97 -16.43 1.66
C VAL A 38 0.75 -17.31 0.43
N ARG A 39 -0.39 -17.13 -0.24
CA ARG A 39 -0.80 -17.94 -1.41
C ARG A 39 -0.98 -17.04 -2.62
N ALA A 40 -0.82 -17.58 -3.82
CA ALA A 40 -1.03 -16.87 -5.09
C ALA A 40 -2.37 -16.12 -5.16
N LYS A 41 -3.45 -16.70 -4.62
CA LYS A 41 -4.77 -16.04 -4.57
C LYS A 41 -4.80 -14.71 -3.78
N HIS A 42 -3.86 -14.51 -2.85
CA HIS A 42 -3.77 -13.24 -2.11
C HIS A 42 -3.28 -12.09 -3.01
N PHE A 43 -2.55 -12.38 -4.08
CA PHE A 43 -2.22 -11.38 -5.08
C PHE A 43 -3.47 -10.82 -5.75
N LEU A 44 -4.43 -11.68 -6.11
CA LEU A 44 -5.70 -11.24 -6.69
C LEU A 44 -6.47 -10.33 -5.72
N ILE A 45 -6.52 -10.69 -4.42
CA ILE A 45 -7.17 -9.86 -3.40
C ILE A 45 -6.49 -8.49 -3.28
N LEU A 46 -5.16 -8.46 -3.23
CA LEU A 46 -4.38 -7.23 -3.22
C LEU A 46 -4.72 -6.36 -4.44
N THR A 47 -4.71 -6.93 -5.64
CA THR A 47 -4.99 -6.20 -6.88
C THR A 47 -6.41 -5.66 -6.90
N VAL A 48 -7.41 -6.45 -6.51
CA VAL A 48 -8.81 -5.99 -6.43
C VAL A 48 -8.94 -4.84 -5.44
N TYR A 49 -8.35 -4.97 -4.26
CA TYR A 49 -8.37 -3.92 -3.25
C TYR A 49 -7.71 -2.63 -3.77
N SER A 50 -6.53 -2.72 -4.39
CA SER A 50 -5.85 -1.57 -4.96
C SER A 50 -6.66 -0.90 -6.08
N VAL A 51 -7.30 -1.67 -6.96
CA VAL A 51 -8.16 -1.11 -8.01
C VAL A 51 -9.37 -0.40 -7.42
N VAL A 52 -10.06 -1.02 -6.45
CA VAL A 52 -11.20 -0.38 -5.75
C VAL A 52 -10.75 0.92 -5.08
N TYR A 53 -9.57 0.92 -4.46
CA TYR A 53 -9.03 2.11 -3.82
C TYR A 53 -8.71 3.24 -4.81
N VAL A 54 -8.13 2.91 -5.96
CA VAL A 54 -7.91 3.87 -7.06
C VAL A 54 -9.24 4.44 -7.55
N LEU A 55 -10.25 3.60 -7.79
CA LEU A 55 -11.58 4.05 -8.21
C LEU A 55 -12.23 4.95 -7.16
N PHE A 56 -12.10 4.61 -5.88
CA PHE A 56 -12.58 5.43 -4.79
C PHE A 56 -11.87 6.80 -4.77
N ASN A 57 -10.56 6.83 -4.95
CA ASN A 57 -9.78 8.06 -5.00
C ASN A 57 -10.19 8.97 -6.18
N ILE A 58 -10.41 8.39 -7.36
CA ILE A 58 -10.97 9.10 -8.52
C ILE A 58 -12.35 9.68 -8.17
N LEU A 59 -13.27 8.84 -7.67
CA LEU A 59 -14.62 9.28 -7.32
C LEU A 59 -14.61 10.38 -6.26
N TYR A 60 -13.74 10.29 -5.27
CA TYR A 60 -13.59 11.29 -4.22
C TYR A 60 -13.26 12.67 -4.81
N GLU A 61 -12.33 12.73 -5.76
CA GLU A 61 -11.95 13.98 -6.43
C GLU A 61 -13.11 14.58 -7.24
N PHE A 62 -13.81 13.74 -8.02
CA PHE A 62 -14.91 14.22 -8.87
C PHE A 62 -16.22 14.53 -8.14
N VAL A 63 -16.43 14.02 -6.93
CA VAL A 63 -17.59 14.37 -6.08
C VAL A 63 -17.37 15.69 -5.33
N GLY A 64 -16.20 16.32 -5.53
CA GLY A 64 -15.91 17.66 -5.05
C GLY A 64 -15.25 17.64 -3.68
N ASN A 65 -14.14 16.90 -3.56
CA ASN A 65 -13.17 16.89 -2.44
C ASN A 65 -13.75 17.45 -1.12
N GLY A 66 -14.13 16.58 -0.19
CA GLY A 66 -15.06 16.90 0.90
C GLY A 66 -14.85 18.25 1.60
N ASP A 67 -15.63 19.27 1.20
CA ASP A 67 -15.85 20.60 1.82
C ASP A 67 -14.65 21.18 2.57
N GLY A 68 -13.45 21.02 2.00
CA GLY A 68 -12.15 20.92 2.67
C GLY A 68 -11.64 22.12 3.45
N ASP A 69 -12.47 22.96 4.06
CA ASP A 69 -12.01 24.11 4.85
C ASP A 69 -11.31 23.65 6.16
N TRP A 70 -10.07 23.15 6.02
CA TRP A 70 -9.18 22.75 7.10
C TRP A 70 -8.23 23.91 7.39
N ALA A 71 -8.13 24.28 8.67
CA ALA A 71 -7.24 25.35 9.10
C ALA A 71 -5.78 25.04 8.74
N GLY A 72 -5.26 25.70 7.69
CA GLY A 72 -3.89 25.54 7.22
C GLY A 72 -3.72 25.29 5.72
N GLU A 73 -4.81 25.11 4.97
CA GLU A 73 -4.72 24.96 3.50
C GLU A 73 -4.22 26.22 2.81
N ASP A 74 -3.38 26.05 1.78
CA ASP A 74 -3.03 27.11 0.84
C ASP A 74 -4.22 27.32 -0.11
N PRO A 75 -4.91 28.47 -0.04
CA PRO A 75 -6.06 28.76 -0.90
C PRO A 75 -5.70 28.82 -2.40
N ASN A 76 -4.42 28.75 -2.77
CA ASN A 76 -3.95 28.73 -4.15
C ASN A 76 -3.56 27.32 -4.64
N ASP A 77 -3.58 26.29 -3.79
CA ASP A 77 -3.28 24.92 -4.19
C ASP A 77 -4.49 23.99 -4.01
N PRO A 78 -5.35 23.84 -5.04
CA PRO A 78 -6.57 23.02 -4.96
C PRO A 78 -6.30 21.51 -4.83
N ARG A 79 -5.02 21.09 -4.80
CA ARG A 79 -4.62 19.69 -4.61
C ARG A 79 -4.53 19.30 -3.14
N GLU A 80 -4.57 20.26 -2.21
CA GLU A 80 -4.46 19.97 -0.76
C GLU A 80 -5.69 19.22 -0.22
N ASP A 81 -6.86 19.44 -0.81
CA ASP A 81 -8.10 18.75 -0.46
C ASP A 81 -8.15 17.29 -0.98
N SER A 82 -7.23 16.91 -1.86
CA SER A 82 -7.13 15.55 -2.39
C SER A 82 -6.58 14.59 -1.33
N LEU A 83 -7.17 13.39 -1.23
CA LEU A 83 -6.69 12.33 -0.33
C LEU A 83 -5.18 12.04 -0.48
N TYR A 84 -4.66 12.22 -1.70
CA TYR A 84 -3.23 12.20 -1.99
C TYR A 84 -2.92 13.30 -3.00
N ILE A 85 -2.13 14.29 -2.58
CA ILE A 85 -1.64 15.37 -3.44
C ILE A 85 -0.94 14.82 -4.71
N SER A 86 -0.25 13.68 -4.59
CA SER A 86 0.45 13.03 -5.71
C SER A 86 -0.47 12.36 -6.73
N LEU A 87 -1.76 12.17 -6.43
CA LEU A 87 -2.75 11.54 -7.30
C LEU A 87 -3.86 12.53 -7.64
N SER A 88 -3.50 13.70 -8.17
CA SER A 88 -4.49 14.64 -8.68
C SER A 88 -4.95 14.22 -10.08
N TRP A 89 -6.16 13.69 -10.16
CA TRP A 89 -6.76 13.21 -11.40
C TRP A 89 -7.30 14.35 -12.27
N SER A 90 -7.67 15.50 -11.69
CA SER A 90 -8.13 16.68 -12.44
C SER A 90 -6.98 17.56 -12.94
N GLU A 91 -5.96 17.80 -12.10
CA GLU A 91 -4.88 18.76 -12.42
C GLU A 91 -3.67 18.10 -13.10
N ASP A 92 -3.31 16.86 -12.73
CA ASP A 92 -2.19 16.12 -13.33
C ASP A 92 -2.56 14.66 -13.62
N LEU A 93 -3.46 14.49 -14.59
CA LEU A 93 -3.90 13.16 -15.04
C LEU A 93 -2.73 12.25 -15.45
N THR A 94 -1.69 12.82 -16.08
CA THR A 94 -0.56 12.03 -16.58
C THR A 94 0.27 11.49 -15.40
N GLY A 95 0.56 12.33 -14.41
CA GLY A 95 1.25 11.93 -13.18
C GLY A 95 0.44 10.89 -12.41
N ALA A 96 -0.85 11.14 -12.18
CA ALA A 96 -1.74 10.25 -11.45
C ALA A 96 -1.85 8.85 -12.11
N VAL A 97 -2.04 8.80 -13.44
CA VAL A 97 -2.08 7.55 -14.20
C VAL A 97 -0.73 6.83 -14.13
N SER A 98 0.39 7.55 -14.30
CA SER A 98 1.72 6.95 -14.30
C SER A 98 2.09 6.34 -12.94
N LEU A 99 1.82 7.05 -11.85
CA LEU A 99 2.05 6.57 -10.48
C LEU A 99 1.15 5.38 -10.14
N THR A 100 -0.13 5.44 -10.54
CA THR A 100 -1.06 4.33 -10.34
C THR A 100 -0.64 3.09 -11.12
N ALA A 101 -0.22 3.25 -12.38
CA ALA A 101 0.29 2.16 -13.20
C ALA A 101 1.57 1.55 -12.59
N LEU A 102 2.51 2.38 -12.13
CA LEU A 102 3.70 1.94 -11.42
C LEU A 102 3.34 1.13 -10.16
N GLN A 103 2.40 1.62 -9.36
CA GLN A 103 1.94 0.95 -8.15
C GLN A 103 1.32 -0.42 -8.46
N LEU A 104 0.38 -0.49 -9.41
CA LEU A 104 -0.38 -1.70 -9.73
C LEU A 104 0.45 -2.75 -10.47
N LEU A 105 1.29 -2.31 -11.42
CA LEU A 105 1.97 -3.22 -12.35
C LEU A 105 3.40 -3.56 -11.95
N VAL A 106 4.02 -2.76 -11.08
CA VAL A 106 5.41 -2.97 -10.66
C VAL A 106 5.51 -3.19 -9.16
N ILE A 107 5.05 -2.22 -8.36
CA ILE A 107 5.24 -2.26 -6.90
C ILE A 107 4.44 -3.42 -6.29
N ASN A 108 3.14 -3.52 -6.56
CA ASN A 108 2.29 -4.58 -6.01
C ASN A 108 2.80 -6.00 -6.34
N PRO A 109 3.11 -6.34 -7.62
CA PRO A 109 3.71 -7.63 -7.95
C PRO A 109 5.04 -7.87 -7.24
N LEU A 110 5.93 -6.88 -7.26
CA LEU A 110 7.26 -7.00 -6.64
C LEU A 110 7.14 -7.32 -5.15
N PHE A 111 6.34 -6.54 -4.40
CA PHE A 111 6.11 -6.79 -2.98
C PHE A 111 5.46 -8.15 -2.75
N PHE A 112 4.44 -8.52 -3.55
CA PHE A 112 3.82 -9.83 -3.43
C PHE A 112 4.82 -10.97 -3.62
N PHE A 113 5.68 -10.91 -4.65
CA PHE A 113 6.67 -11.95 -4.91
C PHE A 113 7.72 -12.03 -3.81
N ILE A 114 8.17 -10.90 -3.26
CA ILE A 114 9.10 -10.88 -2.11
C ILE A 114 8.45 -11.58 -0.90
N ILE A 115 7.25 -11.16 -0.53
CA ILE A 115 6.50 -11.68 0.63
C ILE A 115 6.18 -13.16 0.45
N TRP A 116 5.72 -13.55 -0.74
CA TRP A 116 5.42 -14.92 -1.07
C TRP A 116 6.67 -15.79 -0.99
N SER A 117 7.79 -15.36 -1.56
CA SER A 117 9.07 -16.08 -1.49
C SER A 117 9.53 -16.28 -0.05
N LEU A 118 9.45 -15.24 0.79
CA LEU A 118 9.77 -15.33 2.22
C LEU A 118 8.84 -16.33 2.95
N SER A 119 7.56 -16.36 2.61
CA SER A 119 6.61 -17.32 3.20
C SER A 119 6.90 -18.78 2.81
N LEU A 120 7.50 -19.02 1.62
CA LEU A 120 7.87 -20.36 1.18
C LEU A 120 9.04 -20.93 2.00
N LEU A 121 10.00 -20.08 2.38
CA LEU A 121 11.15 -20.47 3.20
C LEU A 121 10.75 -20.95 4.60
N ARG A 122 9.57 -20.54 5.09
CA ARG A 122 9.06 -20.81 6.44
C ARG A 122 7.99 -21.90 6.48
N ARG A 123 7.72 -22.60 5.37
CA ARG A 123 6.70 -23.67 5.37
C ARG A 123 7.13 -24.79 6.31
N PRO A 124 6.33 -25.10 7.35
CA PRO A 124 6.59 -26.27 8.18
C PRO A 124 6.57 -27.51 7.28
N THR A 125 7.66 -28.26 7.25
CA THR A 125 7.65 -29.62 6.70
C THR A 125 6.68 -30.42 7.55
N PHE A 126 5.50 -30.71 7.00
CA PHE A 126 4.58 -31.64 7.61
C PHE A 126 5.30 -32.98 7.72
N VAL A 127 5.72 -33.36 8.93
CA VAL A 127 6.22 -34.71 9.21
C VAL A 127 4.97 -35.55 9.47
N PRO A 128 4.58 -36.47 8.58
CA PRO A 128 3.42 -37.31 8.80
C PRO A 128 3.66 -38.15 10.06
N SER A 129 2.73 -38.10 11.01
CA SER A 129 2.79 -38.89 12.25
C SER A 129 2.55 -40.39 12.04
N SER A 130 2.74 -40.92 10.83
CA SER A 130 2.48 -42.33 10.50
C SER A 130 3.61 -43.29 10.89
N VAL A 131 4.58 -42.88 11.70
CA VAL A 131 5.60 -43.77 12.27
C VAL A 131 5.57 -43.69 13.80
N SER A 132 4.45 -44.06 14.40
CA SER A 132 4.39 -44.41 15.82
C SER A 132 3.27 -45.43 16.10
N GLY A 133 3.18 -46.44 15.25
CA GLY A 133 2.51 -47.70 15.57
C GLY A 133 3.60 -48.75 15.77
N LYS A 134 3.89 -49.05 17.04
CA LYS A 134 4.85 -50.04 17.57
C LYS A 134 4.67 -51.41 16.87
N VAL A 135 5.73 -52.10 16.42
CA VAL A 135 6.66 -52.97 17.19
C VAL A 135 5.92 -53.93 18.13
#